data_AF-A0A9D5L9N2-F1
#
_entry.id   AF-A0A9D5L9N2-F1
#
_cell.length_a   1.000
_cell.length_b   1.000
_cell.length_c   1.000
_cell.angle_alpha   90.00
_cell.angle_beta   90.00
_cell.angle_gamma   90.00
#
_symmetry.space_group_name_H-M   'P 1'
#
loop_
_entity.id
_entity.type
_entity.pdbx_description
1 polymer ?
#
loop_
_entity_poly.entity_id
_entity_poly.type
_entity_poly.pdbx_seq_one_letter_code
_entity_poly.pdbx_strand_id
1 'polypeptide(L)'
;MWTYTNGTIAINSFDTPSITKVKGVEIDGKEYQAKYILDEDNNLLVSEGKLLMAGIADINGNYYPADMVEVVRPGAANDTLAIDGMITTDNGMPVRDFLHDYDTEGASLMINHNIVLDSITTYAFISRLSENRNAPIVLCDIYTHDPNTGELYTEGTSKIEIPAGALPEPVYVEELNTESSQYNDAGNWVGILFAVQAIGSVLWAVVLPRFRSRKFSYALSLLLGAAGFISAGLLTNQYLLFISFVLIGCAWAAMLAWPFTILTNSLKGGHIGAYLGLFNCSICIPQIIGALLGGPILSLFGNPGEVAPQYIMMIIAGVALIIGAACVGFIRETSSEK
;
A
#
# COMPACT_ATOMS: atom_id res chain seq x y z
N MET A 1 -5.30 -8.33 6.73
CA MET A 1 -6.25 -7.60 7.60
C MET A 1 -5.71 -6.20 7.86
N TRP A 2 -4.56 -6.04 8.52
CA TRP A 2 -3.96 -4.73 8.82
C TRP A 2 -3.96 -3.75 7.63
N THR A 3 -3.31 -4.10 6.51
CA THR A 3 -3.17 -3.22 5.34
C THR A 3 -4.50 -2.72 4.80
N TYR A 4 -5.40 -3.64 4.39
CA TYR A 4 -6.67 -3.26 3.77
C TYR A 4 -7.63 -2.57 4.72
N THR A 5 -7.63 -2.96 6.00
CA THR A 5 -8.47 -2.32 7.00
C THR A 5 -7.98 -0.92 7.32
N ASN A 6 -6.66 -0.72 7.42
CA ASN A 6 -6.11 0.62 7.62
C ASN A 6 -6.44 1.54 6.46
N GLY A 7 -6.18 1.13 5.21
CA GLY A 7 -6.50 1.97 4.06
C GLY A 7 -8.00 2.22 3.89
N THR A 8 -8.85 1.23 4.19
CA THR A 8 -10.31 1.44 4.16
C THR A 8 -10.77 2.48 5.17
N ILE A 9 -10.26 2.42 6.40
CA ILE A 9 -10.64 3.35 7.47
C ILE A 9 -10.04 4.73 7.22
N ALA A 10 -8.80 4.81 6.75
CA ALA A 10 -8.15 6.05 6.34
C ALA A 10 -8.98 6.82 5.31
N ILE A 11 -9.49 6.12 4.30
CA ILE A 11 -10.37 6.70 3.27
C ILE A 11 -11.74 7.05 3.85
N ASN A 12 -12.41 6.11 4.50
CA ASN A 12 -13.84 6.25 4.83
C ASN A 12 -14.13 7.10 6.08
N SER A 13 -13.16 7.22 7.00
CA SER A 13 -13.38 7.80 8.33
C SER A 13 -12.46 8.96 8.68
N PHE A 14 -11.33 9.10 8.00
CA PHE A 14 -10.29 10.10 8.30
C PHE A 14 -9.98 11.03 7.13
N ASP A 15 -10.71 10.90 6.01
CA ASP A 15 -10.57 11.74 4.81
C ASP A 15 -9.10 11.89 4.38
N THR A 16 -8.35 10.79 4.43
CA THR A 16 -6.92 10.80 4.14
C THR A 16 -6.67 11.23 2.68
N PRO A 17 -5.80 12.21 2.43
CA PRO A 17 -5.48 12.64 1.08
C PRO A 17 -4.76 11.55 0.28
N SER A 18 -4.95 11.53 -1.03
CA SER A 18 -4.14 10.73 -1.95
C SER A 18 -2.92 11.52 -2.44
N ILE A 19 -1.95 10.78 -2.94
CA ILE A 19 -0.78 11.29 -3.66
C ILE A 19 -0.58 10.49 -4.93
N THR A 20 -0.16 11.19 -5.97
CA THR A 20 0.27 10.58 -7.23
C THR A 20 1.71 10.09 -7.08
N LYS A 21 1.95 8.81 -7.36
CA LYS A 21 3.28 8.21 -7.42
C LYS A 21 3.54 7.59 -8.78
N VAL A 22 4.82 7.53 -9.15
CA VAL A 22 5.27 6.74 -10.30
C VAL A 22 5.37 5.28 -9.89
N LYS A 23 4.54 4.43 -10.48
CA LYS A 23 4.55 2.97 -10.26
C LYS A 23 5.60 2.27 -11.13
N GLY A 24 6.01 2.93 -12.21
CA GLY A 24 6.85 2.35 -13.22
C GLY A 24 6.98 3.23 -14.45
N VAL A 25 7.35 2.62 -15.56
CA VAL A 25 7.60 3.28 -16.83
C VAL A 25 6.92 2.50 -17.96
N GLU A 26 6.32 3.22 -18.90
CA GLU A 26 5.82 2.69 -20.14
C GLU A 26 6.85 2.96 -21.25
N ILE A 27 7.18 1.92 -22.01
CA ILE A 27 8.05 2.02 -23.18
C ILE A 27 7.37 1.26 -24.31
N ASP A 28 7.05 1.97 -25.40
CA ASP A 28 6.46 1.39 -26.62
C ASP A 28 5.18 0.57 -26.34
N GLY A 29 4.28 1.11 -25.50
CA GLY A 29 3.02 0.46 -25.13
C GLY A 29 3.14 -0.68 -24.13
N LYS A 30 4.34 -0.91 -23.56
CA LYS A 30 4.57 -1.93 -22.54
C LYS A 30 4.98 -1.30 -21.21
N GLU A 31 4.20 -1.59 -20.18
CA GLU A 31 4.47 -1.14 -18.81
C GLU A 31 5.48 -2.04 -18.10
N TYR A 32 6.38 -1.40 -17.36
CA TYR A 32 7.35 -2.02 -16.48
C TYR A 32 7.27 -1.39 -15.09
N GLN A 33 6.99 -2.21 -14.08
CA GLN A 33 6.85 -1.73 -12.70
C GLN A 33 8.17 -1.89 -11.95
N ALA A 34 8.57 -0.84 -11.23
CA ALA A 34 9.76 -0.85 -10.39
C ALA A 34 9.68 0.29 -9.36
N LYS A 35 10.27 0.08 -8.18
CA LYS A 35 10.37 1.12 -7.15
C LYS A 35 11.47 2.12 -7.46
N TYR A 36 12.58 1.62 -8.03
CA TYR A 36 13.73 2.39 -8.42
C TYR A 36 13.98 2.18 -9.91
N ILE A 37 14.20 3.29 -10.63
CA ILE A 37 14.58 3.27 -12.04
C ILE A 37 15.86 4.08 -12.18
N LEU A 38 16.84 3.48 -12.83
CA LEU A 38 18.19 4.00 -12.99
C LEU A 38 18.51 4.17 -14.47
N ASP A 39 19.45 5.05 -14.78
CA ASP A 39 20.12 5.05 -16.09
C ASP A 39 21.24 3.98 -16.15
N GLU A 40 21.95 3.92 -17.29
CA GLU A 40 23.06 2.98 -17.50
C GLU A 40 24.28 3.26 -16.58
N ASP A 41 24.40 4.48 -16.07
CA ASP A 41 25.47 4.93 -15.19
C ASP A 41 25.12 4.78 -13.69
N ASN A 42 23.94 4.19 -13.38
CA ASN A 42 23.37 4.01 -12.05
C ASN A 42 22.91 5.28 -11.33
N ASN A 43 22.62 6.36 -12.07
CA ASN A 43 21.95 7.52 -11.51
C ASN A 43 20.44 7.27 -11.41
N LEU A 44 19.83 7.73 -10.32
CA LEU A 44 18.40 7.61 -10.11
C LEU A 44 17.61 8.51 -11.08
N LEU A 45 16.64 7.91 -11.76
CA LEU A 45 15.61 8.55 -12.57
C LEU A 45 14.28 8.60 -11.79
N VAL A 46 13.96 7.51 -11.09
CA VAL A 46 12.81 7.38 -10.17
C VAL A 46 13.30 6.75 -8.88
N SER A 47 12.91 7.33 -7.74
CA SER A 47 13.22 6.84 -6.40
C SER A 47 11.95 6.73 -5.57
N GLU A 48 11.60 5.53 -5.13
CA GLU A 48 10.40 5.23 -4.32
C GLU A 48 9.09 5.83 -4.87
N GLY A 49 8.98 5.82 -6.19
CA GLY A 49 7.84 6.40 -6.92
C GLY A 49 7.83 7.93 -7.02
N LYS A 50 8.94 8.60 -6.73
CA LYS A 50 9.17 10.02 -7.00
C LYS A 50 10.12 10.16 -8.20
N LEU A 51 9.74 10.99 -9.17
CA LEU A 51 10.62 11.35 -10.29
C LEU A 51 11.73 12.28 -9.79
N LEU A 52 12.94 12.09 -10.30
CA LEU A 52 14.03 13.02 -10.09
C LEU A 52 14.05 14.07 -11.21
N MET A 53 14.27 15.31 -10.81
CA MET A 53 14.47 16.47 -11.65
C MET A 53 15.88 16.43 -12.27
N ALA A 54 15.94 16.79 -13.56
CA ALA A 54 17.19 17.03 -14.28
C ALA A 54 17.48 18.54 -14.43
N GLY A 55 16.42 19.34 -14.49
CA GLY A 55 16.51 20.78 -14.62
C GLY A 55 15.17 21.47 -14.73
N ILE A 56 15.21 22.74 -15.11
CA ILE A 56 14.04 23.53 -15.47
C ILE A 56 14.12 23.99 -16.92
N ALA A 57 12.96 24.16 -17.55
CA ALA A 57 12.83 24.83 -18.84
C ALA A 57 12.01 26.12 -18.68
N ASP A 58 12.41 27.19 -19.35
CA ASP A 58 11.59 28.41 -19.45
C ASP A 58 10.52 28.29 -20.55
N ILE A 59 9.60 29.26 -20.60
CA ILE A 59 8.56 29.33 -21.62
C ILE A 59 9.09 29.46 -23.07
N ASN A 60 10.35 29.88 -23.24
CA ASN A 60 11.00 30.00 -24.54
C ASN A 60 11.69 28.68 -24.96
N GLY A 61 11.65 27.65 -24.11
CA GLY A 61 12.33 26.37 -24.33
C GLY A 61 13.82 26.38 -24.00
N ASN A 62 14.33 27.41 -23.32
CA ASN A 62 15.69 27.40 -22.81
C ASN A 62 15.76 26.45 -21.62
N TYR A 63 16.67 25.48 -21.70
CA TYR A 63 16.88 24.48 -20.67
C TYR A 63 18.04 24.85 -19.74
N TYR A 64 17.82 24.67 -18.44
CA TYR A 64 18.80 24.92 -17.39
C TYR A 64 18.94 23.65 -16.52
N PRO A 65 20.05 22.92 -16.64
CA PRO A 65 20.34 21.77 -15.77
C PRO A 65 20.39 22.21 -14.31
N ALA A 66 19.68 21.49 -13.46
CA ALA A 66 19.56 21.80 -12.04
C ALA A 66 19.40 20.52 -11.23
N ASP A 67 20.21 20.37 -10.19
CA ASP A 67 19.98 19.39 -9.13
C ASP A 67 19.33 20.06 -7.91
N MET A 68 19.41 21.38 -7.83
CA MET A 68 18.74 22.19 -6.81
C MET A 68 18.11 23.44 -7.44
N VAL A 69 16.88 23.73 -7.01
CA VAL A 69 16.15 24.95 -7.39
C VAL A 69 15.55 25.59 -6.15
N GLU A 70 15.81 26.88 -5.97
CA GLU A 70 15.23 27.70 -4.91
C GLU A 70 14.53 28.92 -5.49
N VAL A 71 13.45 29.36 -4.83
CA VAL A 71 12.82 30.65 -5.09
C VAL A 71 13.45 31.70 -4.17
N VAL A 72 13.93 32.78 -4.77
CA VAL A 72 14.56 33.90 -4.08
C VAL A 72 13.67 35.13 -4.20
N ARG A 73 13.22 35.66 -3.05
CA ARG A 73 12.46 36.91 -2.97
C ARG A 73 13.23 37.94 -2.15
N PRO A 74 13.31 39.21 -2.59
CA PRO A 74 13.98 40.26 -1.83
C PRO A 74 13.41 40.38 -0.41
N GLY A 75 14.25 40.19 0.61
CA GLY A 75 13.87 40.34 2.03
C GLY A 75 13.11 39.16 2.64
N ALA A 76 12.97 38.03 1.94
CA ALA A 76 12.45 36.78 2.48
C ALA A 76 13.54 35.69 2.53
N ALA A 77 13.31 34.62 3.29
CA ALA A 77 14.15 33.44 3.21
C ALA A 77 13.96 32.76 1.84
N ASN A 78 15.00 32.09 1.34
CA ASN A 78 14.88 31.26 0.15
C ASN A 78 13.93 30.10 0.43
N ASP A 79 13.09 29.78 -0.56
CA ASP A 79 12.19 28.64 -0.51
C ASP A 79 12.71 27.54 -1.44
N THR A 80 13.16 26.42 -0.87
CA THR A 80 13.78 25.32 -1.64
C THR A 80 12.71 24.46 -2.30
N LEU A 81 12.67 24.47 -3.64
CA LEU A 81 11.70 23.70 -4.43
C LEU A 81 12.17 22.28 -4.72
N ALA A 82 13.47 22.10 -4.91
CA ALA A 82 14.09 20.80 -5.16
C ALA A 82 15.54 20.79 -4.67
N ILE A 83 16.01 19.63 -4.20
CA ILE A 83 17.37 19.38 -3.76
C ILE A 83 17.79 17.95 -4.14
N ASP A 84 19.02 17.77 -4.61
CA ASP A 84 19.55 16.50 -5.13
C ASP A 84 18.63 15.83 -6.18
N GLY A 85 17.95 16.66 -6.99
CA GLY A 85 16.96 16.24 -7.98
C GLY A 85 15.60 15.84 -7.37
N MET A 86 15.42 15.78 -6.06
CA MET A 86 14.13 15.49 -5.44
C MET A 86 13.33 16.77 -5.23
N ILE A 87 12.09 16.80 -5.70
CA ILE A 87 11.16 17.88 -5.41
C ILE A 87 10.80 17.84 -3.92
N THR A 88 10.82 18.99 -3.26
CA THR A 88 10.47 19.15 -1.85
C THR A 88 9.02 18.71 -1.61
N THR A 89 8.73 18.13 -0.44
CA THR A 89 7.39 17.73 -0.05
C THR A 89 6.90 18.50 1.16
N ASP A 90 5.60 18.80 1.21
CA ASP A 90 4.89 19.24 2.40
C ASP A 90 3.89 18.15 2.82
N ASN A 91 4.08 17.59 4.01
CA ASN A 91 3.33 16.43 4.51
C ASN A 91 3.26 15.26 3.49
N GLY A 92 4.35 15.00 2.78
CA GLY A 92 4.44 13.94 1.76
C GLY A 92 3.83 14.26 0.41
N MET A 93 3.15 15.41 0.25
CA MET A 93 2.70 15.88 -1.06
C MET A 93 3.81 16.71 -1.70
N PRO A 94 4.15 16.49 -2.97
CA PRO A 94 5.16 17.29 -3.64
C PRO A 94 4.66 18.73 -3.80
N VAL A 95 5.50 19.72 -3.47
CA VAL A 95 5.11 21.15 -3.55
C VAL A 95 4.93 21.63 -4.99
N ARG A 96 5.44 20.86 -5.95
CA ARG A 96 5.41 21.07 -7.39
C ARG A 96 5.42 19.71 -8.10
N ASP A 97 5.09 19.67 -9.38
CA ASP A 97 5.09 18.48 -10.21
C ASP A 97 5.77 18.72 -11.57
N PHE A 98 5.84 17.67 -12.38
CA PHE A 98 6.41 17.70 -13.73
C PHE A 98 5.36 17.91 -14.84
N LEU A 99 4.10 18.14 -14.47
CA LEU A 99 2.96 18.18 -15.40
C LEU A 99 2.46 19.60 -15.66
N HIS A 100 2.86 20.57 -14.83
CA HIS A 100 2.41 21.95 -14.91
C HIS A 100 3.58 22.93 -15.05
N ASP A 101 3.25 24.05 -15.72
CA ASP A 101 4.09 25.24 -15.73
C ASP A 101 3.80 26.07 -14.47
N TYR A 102 4.84 26.66 -13.90
CA TYR A 102 4.78 27.47 -12.69
C TYR A 102 5.20 28.90 -12.98
N ASP A 103 4.39 29.86 -12.51
CA ASP A 103 4.77 31.27 -12.48
C ASP A 103 5.82 31.49 -11.38
N THR A 104 6.81 32.33 -11.64
CA THR A 104 7.80 32.71 -10.62
C THR A 104 7.24 33.70 -9.60
N GLU A 105 6.05 34.25 -9.84
CA GLU A 105 5.35 35.26 -9.05
C GLU A 105 6.21 36.50 -8.79
N GLY A 106 7.04 36.87 -9.77
CA GLY A 106 7.98 37.98 -9.67
C GLY A 106 9.21 37.70 -8.78
N ALA A 107 9.44 36.46 -8.40
CA ALA A 107 10.66 36.01 -7.72
C ALA A 107 11.75 35.60 -8.73
N SER A 108 12.99 35.56 -8.28
CA SER A 108 14.10 34.99 -9.04
C SER A 108 14.26 33.51 -8.71
N LEU A 109 14.68 32.71 -9.68
CA LEU A 109 15.05 31.31 -9.43
C LEU A 109 16.56 31.20 -9.22
N MET A 110 16.98 30.53 -8.16
CA MET A 110 18.37 30.18 -7.93
C MET A 110 18.59 28.69 -8.25
N ILE A 111 19.52 28.42 -9.14
CA ILE A 111 19.90 27.06 -9.56
C ILE A 111 21.28 26.74 -8.98
N ASN A 112 21.40 25.58 -8.34
CA ASN A 112 22.65 25.03 -7.81
C ASN A 112 23.48 26.07 -7.01
N HIS A 113 22.81 26.91 -6.22
CA HIS A 113 23.33 28.03 -5.42
C HIS A 113 24.08 29.17 -6.14
N ASN A 114 24.37 29.03 -7.44
CA ASN A 114 25.32 29.93 -8.13
C ASN A 114 24.71 30.69 -9.31
N ILE A 115 23.62 30.19 -9.88
CA ILE A 115 22.99 30.79 -11.06
C ILE A 115 21.66 31.38 -10.63
N VAL A 116 21.53 32.71 -10.74
CA VAL A 116 20.26 33.41 -10.46
C VAL A 116 19.62 33.83 -11.78
N LEU A 117 18.37 33.44 -11.97
CA LEU A 117 17.57 33.70 -13.16
C LEU A 117 16.48 34.71 -12.80
N ASP A 118 16.76 35.99 -13.05
CA ASP A 118 15.90 37.12 -12.67
C ASP A 118 14.80 37.46 -13.70
N SER A 119 14.88 36.89 -14.89
CA SER A 119 13.99 37.23 -16.02
C SER A 119 13.04 36.10 -16.43
N ILE A 120 13.03 34.99 -15.70
CA ILE A 120 12.11 33.88 -15.95
C ILE A 120 10.79 34.21 -15.26
N THR A 121 9.72 34.31 -16.05
CA THR A 121 8.35 34.51 -15.54
C THR A 121 7.62 33.19 -15.34
N THR A 122 8.00 32.17 -16.10
CA THR A 122 7.35 30.86 -16.08
C THR A 122 8.38 29.78 -16.35
N TYR A 123 8.30 28.68 -15.60
CA TYR A 123 9.19 27.54 -15.72
C TYR A 123 8.45 26.21 -15.56
N ALA A 124 8.98 25.15 -16.14
CA ALA A 124 8.53 23.78 -15.95
C ALA A 124 9.68 22.92 -15.41
N PHE A 125 9.37 21.94 -14.56
CA PHE A 125 10.35 20.94 -14.17
C PHE A 125 10.51 19.88 -15.25
N ILE A 126 11.76 19.54 -15.55
CA ILE A 126 12.11 18.47 -16.48
C ILE A 126 12.63 17.29 -15.67
N SER A 127 12.06 16.11 -15.90
CA SER A 127 12.48 14.88 -15.19
C SER A 127 13.68 14.23 -15.88
N ARG A 128 14.56 13.60 -15.10
CA ARG A 128 15.68 12.79 -15.63
C ARG A 128 15.20 11.66 -16.53
N LEU A 129 14.03 11.08 -16.22
CA LEU A 129 13.42 10.05 -17.05
C LEU A 129 13.12 10.57 -18.47
N SER A 130 12.55 11.78 -18.59
CA SER A 130 12.24 12.39 -19.90
C SER A 130 13.49 12.81 -20.71
N GLU A 131 14.61 13.01 -20.03
CA GLU A 131 15.90 13.29 -20.67
C GLU A 131 16.63 12.04 -21.15
N ASN A 132 16.35 10.88 -20.54
CA ASN A 132 17.01 9.62 -20.86
C ASN A 132 16.50 9.00 -22.18
N ARG A 133 16.79 9.68 -23.30
CA ARG A 133 16.32 9.31 -24.64
C ARG A 133 17.25 8.29 -25.28
N ASN A 134 16.71 7.13 -25.64
CA ASN A 134 17.41 6.04 -26.32
C ASN A 134 18.59 5.42 -25.56
N ALA A 135 18.72 5.69 -24.25
CA ALA A 135 19.64 4.97 -23.39
C ALA A 135 18.86 3.93 -22.57
N PRO A 136 19.44 2.75 -22.31
CA PRO A 136 18.77 1.73 -21.54
C PRO A 136 18.51 2.21 -20.11
N ILE A 137 17.47 1.66 -19.50
CA ILE A 137 17.16 1.87 -18.09
C ILE A 137 17.38 0.57 -17.32
N VAL A 138 17.70 0.70 -16.04
CA VAL A 138 17.79 -0.43 -15.12
C VAL A 138 16.69 -0.29 -14.08
N LEU A 139 15.78 -1.25 -14.08
CA LEU A 139 14.76 -1.40 -13.05
C LEU A 139 15.37 -2.09 -11.84
N CYS A 140 15.00 -1.66 -10.64
CA CYS A 140 15.56 -2.20 -9.41
C CYS A 140 14.54 -2.21 -8.25
N ASP A 141 14.56 -3.25 -7.44
CA ASP A 141 13.70 -3.40 -6.26
C ASP A 141 14.31 -2.78 -5.00
N ILE A 142 15.64 -2.85 -4.88
CA ILE A 142 16.41 -2.34 -3.74
C ILE A 142 17.56 -1.49 -4.24
N TYR A 143 17.58 -0.21 -3.90
CA TYR A 143 18.69 0.70 -4.16
C TYR A 143 19.20 1.25 -2.83
N THR A 144 20.44 0.94 -2.46
CA THR A 144 21.04 1.44 -1.21
C THR A 144 22.54 1.57 -1.35
N HIS A 145 23.15 2.40 -0.52
CA HIS A 145 24.61 2.47 -0.40
C HIS A 145 25.07 1.78 0.89
N ASP A 146 26.24 1.13 0.84
CA ASP A 146 26.91 0.69 2.06
C ASP A 146 27.28 1.92 2.90
N PRO A 147 26.84 1.99 4.17
CA PRO A 147 27.06 3.17 5.01
C PRO A 147 28.54 3.41 5.36
N ASN A 148 29.43 2.42 5.20
CA ASN A 148 30.85 2.52 5.49
C ASN A 148 31.70 2.74 4.24
N THR A 149 31.36 2.07 3.13
CA THR A 149 32.17 2.13 1.90
C THR A 149 31.60 3.08 0.83
N GLY A 150 30.31 3.43 0.93
CA GLY A 150 29.59 4.21 -0.09
C GLY A 150 29.27 3.41 -1.36
N GLU A 151 29.63 2.13 -1.41
CA GLU A 151 29.40 1.26 -2.56
C GLU A 151 27.90 1.08 -2.80
N LEU A 152 27.48 1.21 -4.05
CA LEU A 152 26.09 1.03 -4.44
C LEU A 152 25.74 -0.47 -4.44
N TYR A 153 24.67 -0.81 -3.74
CA TYR A 153 24.06 -2.12 -3.74
C TYR A 153 22.68 -2.06 -4.40
N THR A 154 22.50 -2.89 -5.43
CA THR A 154 21.23 -3.06 -6.14
C THR A 154 20.78 -4.53 -6.13
N GLU A 155 19.49 -4.77 -5.92
CA GLU A 155 18.87 -6.10 -5.99
C GLU A 155 17.62 -6.10 -6.89
N GLY A 156 17.28 -7.27 -7.45
CA GLY A 156 16.12 -7.42 -8.32
C GLY A 156 16.25 -6.67 -9.64
N THR A 157 17.48 -6.56 -10.18
CA THR A 157 17.73 -5.70 -11.33
C THR A 157 17.28 -6.30 -12.66
N SER A 158 16.71 -5.47 -13.53
CA SER A 158 16.33 -5.83 -14.90
C SER A 158 16.64 -4.68 -15.85
N LYS A 159 17.53 -4.92 -16.82
CA LYS A 159 17.88 -3.93 -17.86
C LYS A 159 16.82 -3.96 -18.97
N ILE A 160 16.28 -2.79 -19.31
CA ILE A 160 15.32 -2.61 -20.40
C ILE A 160 15.94 -1.70 -21.46
N GLU A 161 16.07 -2.23 -22.68
CA GLU A 161 16.51 -1.47 -23.83
C GLU A 161 15.38 -0.59 -24.36
N ILE A 162 15.67 0.67 -24.66
CA ILE A 162 14.69 1.60 -25.24
C ILE A 162 14.80 1.53 -26.78
N PRO A 163 13.73 1.12 -27.49
CA PRO A 163 13.73 1.12 -28.94
C PRO A 163 14.00 2.51 -29.52
N ALA A 164 14.66 2.59 -30.68
CA ALA A 164 14.97 3.86 -31.31
C ALA A 164 13.69 4.67 -31.59
N GLY A 165 13.59 5.87 -31.01
CA GLY A 165 12.44 6.76 -31.15
C GLY A 165 11.31 6.52 -30.14
N ALA A 166 11.39 5.49 -29.30
CA ALA A 166 10.52 5.35 -28.13
C ALA A 166 10.98 6.29 -27.01
N LEU A 167 10.03 6.79 -26.22
CA LEU A 167 10.29 7.61 -25.05
C LEU A 167 9.78 6.87 -23.80
N PRO A 168 10.58 6.80 -22.72
CA PRO A 168 10.11 6.25 -21.45
C PRO A 168 9.16 7.26 -20.80
N GLU A 169 7.90 6.87 -20.63
CA GLU A 169 6.89 7.71 -19.98
C GLU A 169 6.56 7.17 -18.57
N PRO A 170 6.47 8.03 -17.55
CA PRO A 170 6.13 7.59 -16.21
C PRO A 170 4.67 7.08 -16.14
N VAL A 171 4.49 5.90 -15.53
CA VAL A 171 3.16 5.36 -15.23
C VAL A 171 2.77 5.78 -13.82
N TYR A 172 1.72 6.59 -13.71
CA TYR A 172 1.25 7.12 -12.44
C TYR A 172 0.18 6.24 -11.78
N VAL A 173 0.17 6.23 -10.45
CA VAL A 173 -0.85 5.60 -9.61
C VAL A 173 -1.23 6.54 -8.47
N GLU A 174 -2.50 6.56 -8.11
CA GLU A 174 -2.98 7.24 -6.91
C GLU A 174 -2.92 6.28 -5.71
N GLU A 175 -2.24 6.72 -4.65
CA GLU A 175 -2.15 5.98 -3.39
C GLU A 175 -2.48 6.89 -2.21
N LEU A 176 -2.86 6.30 -1.07
CA LEU A 176 -3.04 7.08 0.16
C LEU A 176 -1.72 7.68 0.61
N ASN A 177 -1.75 8.94 1.02
CA ASN A 177 -0.59 9.61 1.57
C ASN A 177 -0.27 9.07 2.97
N THR A 178 0.66 8.13 3.04
CA THR A 178 1.09 7.49 4.29
C THR A 178 1.86 8.42 5.22
N GLU A 179 2.34 9.58 4.75
CA GLU A 179 3.04 10.57 5.55
C GLU A 179 2.07 11.59 6.19
N SER A 180 0.82 11.64 5.72
CA SER A 180 -0.19 12.56 6.24
C SER A 180 -0.58 12.25 7.69
N SER A 181 -0.93 13.29 8.45
CA SER A 181 -1.45 13.15 9.82
C SER A 181 -2.70 12.26 9.88
N GLN A 182 -3.58 12.37 8.89
CA GLN A 182 -4.84 11.64 8.76
C GLN A 182 -4.60 10.14 8.63
N TYR A 183 -3.60 9.72 7.83
CA TYR A 183 -3.25 8.31 7.69
C TYR A 183 -2.70 7.73 9.00
N ASN A 184 -1.87 8.50 9.71
CA ASN A 184 -1.33 8.11 11.00
C ASN A 184 -2.42 7.98 12.07
N ASP A 185 -3.36 8.93 12.11
CA ASP A 185 -4.51 8.89 13.02
C ASP A 185 -5.43 7.70 12.73
N ALA A 186 -5.67 7.39 11.45
CA ALA A 186 -6.40 6.19 11.05
C ALA A 186 -5.69 4.91 11.53
N GLY A 187 -4.36 4.84 11.39
CA GLY A 187 -3.54 3.73 11.87
C GLY A 187 -3.62 3.55 13.40
N ASN A 188 -3.55 4.65 14.15
CA ASN A 188 -3.75 4.65 15.60
C ASN A 188 -5.15 4.14 15.96
N TRP A 189 -6.18 4.60 15.24
CA TRP A 189 -7.55 4.16 15.45
C TRP A 189 -7.74 2.68 15.16
N VAL A 190 -7.15 2.16 14.08
CA VAL A 190 -7.13 0.72 13.76
C VAL A 190 -6.52 -0.09 14.91
N GLY A 191 -5.45 0.42 15.53
CA GLY A 191 -4.88 -0.19 16.74
C GLY A 191 -5.91 -0.31 17.89
N ILE A 192 -6.69 0.74 18.13
CA ILE A 192 -7.79 0.73 19.12
C ILE A 192 -8.88 -0.29 18.72
N LEU A 193 -9.25 -0.32 17.45
CA LEU A 193 -10.25 -1.27 16.93
C LEU A 193 -9.80 -2.73 17.12
N PHE A 194 -8.52 -3.04 16.91
CA PHE A 194 -7.97 -4.37 17.21
C PHE A 194 -8.02 -4.70 18.71
N ALA A 195 -7.81 -3.73 19.60
CA ALA A 195 -8.00 -3.94 21.04
C ALA A 195 -9.46 -4.27 21.37
N VAL A 196 -10.42 -3.56 20.76
CA VAL A 196 -11.85 -3.83 20.90
C VAL A 196 -12.22 -5.22 20.35
N GLN A 197 -11.64 -5.61 19.22
CA GLN A 197 -11.80 -6.95 18.66
C GLN A 197 -11.30 -8.04 19.60
N ALA A 198 -10.14 -7.84 20.24
CA ALA A 198 -9.62 -8.77 21.23
C ALA A 198 -10.55 -8.91 22.45
N ILE A 199 -11.10 -7.81 22.95
CA ILE A 199 -12.11 -7.83 24.03
C ILE A 199 -13.36 -8.61 23.57
N GLY A 200 -13.87 -8.32 22.36
CA GLY A 200 -14.99 -9.05 21.77
C GLY A 200 -14.72 -10.55 21.66
N SER A 201 -13.51 -10.95 21.25
CA SER A 201 -13.07 -12.34 21.21
C SER A 201 -13.07 -13.01 22.58
N VAL A 202 -12.56 -12.35 23.62
CA VAL A 202 -12.56 -12.90 24.99
C VAL A 202 -14.00 -13.10 25.48
N LEU A 203 -14.86 -12.10 25.32
CA LEU A 203 -16.27 -12.19 25.71
C LEU A 203 -16.98 -13.32 24.98
N TRP A 204 -16.76 -13.43 23.67
CA TRP A 204 -17.36 -14.49 22.86
C TRP A 204 -16.83 -15.88 23.22
N ALA A 205 -15.54 -16.01 23.51
CA ALA A 205 -14.93 -17.27 23.95
C ALA A 205 -15.56 -17.81 25.25
N VAL A 206 -15.99 -16.93 26.16
CA VAL A 206 -16.75 -17.32 27.37
C VAL A 206 -18.16 -17.79 27.04
N VAL A 207 -18.76 -17.28 25.95
CA VAL A 207 -20.11 -17.66 25.49
C VAL A 207 -20.09 -18.96 24.68
N LEU A 208 -19.03 -19.22 23.92
CA LEU A 208 -18.89 -20.36 23.02
C LEU A 208 -19.25 -21.72 23.66
N PRO A 209 -18.77 -22.08 24.87
CA PRO A 209 -19.10 -23.35 25.52
C PRO A 209 -20.57 -23.51 25.93
N ARG A 210 -21.36 -22.42 25.96
CA ARG A 210 -22.79 -22.48 26.31
C ARG A 210 -23.65 -23.04 25.18
N PHE A 211 -23.14 -23.08 23.95
CA PHE A 211 -23.85 -23.68 22.83
C PHE A 211 -23.69 -25.21 22.86
N ARG A 212 -24.82 -25.92 22.74
CA ARG A 212 -24.83 -27.39 22.72
C ARG A 212 -24.16 -27.97 21.45
N SER A 213 -24.27 -27.27 20.33
CA SER A 213 -23.69 -27.68 19.05
C SER A 213 -22.50 -26.80 18.70
N ARG A 214 -21.31 -27.42 18.61
CA ARG A 214 -20.06 -26.74 18.22
C ARG A 214 -20.09 -26.28 16.77
N LYS A 215 -20.69 -27.08 15.87
CA LYS A 215 -20.89 -26.67 14.47
C LYS A 215 -21.78 -25.44 14.38
N PHE A 216 -22.87 -25.40 15.14
CA PHE A 216 -23.77 -24.24 15.12
C PHE A 216 -23.07 -22.99 15.66
N SER A 217 -22.41 -23.08 16.81
CA SER A 217 -21.68 -21.93 17.37
C SER A 217 -20.54 -21.50 16.47
N TYR A 218 -19.85 -22.43 15.80
CA TYR A 218 -18.82 -22.09 14.82
C TYR A 218 -19.40 -21.36 13.61
N ALA A 219 -20.43 -21.91 12.96
CA ALA A 219 -21.09 -21.28 11.81
C ALA A 219 -21.67 -19.91 12.16
N LEU A 220 -22.34 -19.78 13.31
CA LEU A 220 -22.86 -18.50 13.80
C LEU A 220 -21.74 -17.47 13.97
N SER A 221 -20.61 -17.87 14.57
CA SER A 221 -19.46 -16.98 14.77
C SER A 221 -18.89 -16.49 13.44
N LEU A 222 -18.77 -17.38 12.45
CA LEU A 222 -18.31 -17.02 11.10
C LEU A 222 -19.27 -16.03 10.42
N LEU A 223 -20.59 -16.21 10.57
CA LEU A 223 -21.59 -15.27 10.07
C LEU A 223 -21.53 -13.91 10.77
N LEU A 224 -21.29 -13.88 12.08
CA LEU A 224 -21.06 -12.63 12.81
C LEU A 224 -19.80 -11.94 12.26
N GLY A 225 -18.69 -12.67 12.09
CA GLY A 225 -17.48 -12.12 11.48
C GLY A 225 -17.70 -11.61 10.06
N ALA A 226 -18.50 -12.32 9.26
CA ALA A 226 -18.85 -11.87 7.92
C ALA A 226 -19.57 -10.53 7.94
N ALA A 227 -20.58 -10.38 8.81
CA ALA A 227 -21.25 -9.10 9.02
C ALA A 227 -20.27 -8.02 9.52
N GLY A 228 -19.33 -8.38 10.39
CA GLY A 228 -18.27 -7.51 10.87
C GLY A 228 -17.35 -7.00 9.75
N PHE A 229 -16.84 -7.87 8.89
CA PHE A 229 -15.98 -7.47 7.77
C PHE A 229 -16.72 -6.66 6.71
N ILE A 230 -17.93 -7.07 6.33
CA ILE A 230 -18.74 -6.34 5.33
C ILE A 230 -19.09 -4.95 5.87
N SER A 231 -19.54 -4.85 7.13
CA SER A 231 -19.86 -3.54 7.73
C SER A 231 -18.63 -2.65 7.87
N ALA A 232 -17.47 -3.18 8.30
CA ALA A 232 -16.24 -2.39 8.39
C ALA A 232 -15.74 -1.89 7.02
N GLY A 233 -16.09 -2.57 5.92
CA GLY A 233 -15.84 -2.09 4.57
C GLY A 233 -16.73 -0.92 4.13
N LEU A 234 -17.92 -0.77 4.72
CA LEU A 234 -18.97 0.16 4.25
C LEU A 234 -19.24 1.31 5.21
N LEU A 235 -18.87 1.19 6.49
CA LEU A 235 -19.11 2.21 7.50
C LEU A 235 -18.09 3.34 7.38
N THR A 236 -18.60 4.58 7.41
CA THR A 236 -17.78 5.80 7.41
C THR A 236 -17.57 6.36 8.82
N ASN A 237 -18.48 6.10 9.76
CA ASN A 237 -18.35 6.58 11.13
C ASN A 237 -17.39 5.70 11.94
N GLN A 238 -16.27 6.29 12.38
CA GLN A 238 -15.20 5.62 13.13
C GLN A 238 -15.66 4.90 14.41
N TYR A 239 -16.71 5.38 15.08
CA TYR A 239 -17.21 4.78 16.32
C TYR A 239 -18.14 3.59 16.07
N LEU A 240 -18.84 3.55 14.92
CA LEU A 240 -19.65 2.40 14.54
C LEU A 240 -18.78 1.17 14.24
N LEU A 241 -17.51 1.39 13.86
CA LEU A 241 -16.53 0.31 13.63
C LEU A 241 -16.28 -0.54 14.88
N PHE A 242 -16.53 -0.02 16.09
CA PHE A 242 -16.45 -0.85 17.31
C PHE A 242 -17.36 -2.06 17.23
N ILE A 243 -18.58 -1.90 16.70
CA ILE A 243 -19.53 -3.00 16.54
C ILE A 243 -18.97 -4.01 15.54
N SER A 244 -18.46 -3.54 14.40
CA SER A 244 -17.85 -4.39 13.38
C SER A 244 -16.67 -5.21 13.93
N PHE A 245 -15.79 -4.59 14.72
CA PHE A 245 -14.62 -5.28 15.28
C PHE A 245 -14.97 -6.24 16.41
N VAL A 246 -16.01 -5.97 17.21
CA VAL A 246 -16.57 -6.96 18.14
C VAL A 246 -17.07 -8.20 17.39
N LEU A 247 -17.81 -7.99 16.29
CA LEU A 247 -18.32 -9.08 15.45
C LEU A 247 -17.19 -9.90 14.79
N ILE A 248 -16.14 -9.23 14.28
CA ILE A 248 -14.92 -9.88 13.80
C ILE A 248 -14.26 -10.69 14.94
N GLY A 249 -14.27 -10.14 16.15
CA GLY A 249 -13.77 -10.82 17.34
C GLY A 249 -14.48 -12.13 17.65
N CYS A 250 -15.80 -12.18 17.47
CA CYS A 250 -16.58 -13.41 17.62
C CYS A 250 -16.08 -14.51 16.66
N ALA A 251 -15.86 -14.17 15.38
CA ALA A 251 -15.32 -15.12 14.42
C ALA A 251 -13.91 -15.58 14.76
N TRP A 252 -13.03 -14.66 15.17
CA TRP A 252 -11.64 -14.98 15.51
C TRP A 252 -11.55 -15.98 16.67
N ALA A 253 -12.30 -15.77 17.74
CA ALA A 253 -12.35 -16.69 18.88
C ALA A 253 -12.80 -18.10 18.45
N ALA A 254 -13.82 -18.19 17.59
CA ALA A 254 -14.35 -19.47 17.14
C ALA A 254 -13.43 -20.21 16.16
N MET A 255 -12.75 -19.48 15.26
CA MET A 255 -11.78 -20.04 14.31
C MET A 255 -10.56 -20.66 15.03
N LEU A 256 -10.16 -20.12 16.17
CA LEU A 256 -9.09 -20.69 16.98
C LEU A 256 -9.57 -21.89 17.82
N ALA A 257 -10.77 -21.82 18.40
CA ALA A 257 -11.24 -22.82 19.34
C ALA A 257 -11.82 -24.08 18.66
N TRP A 258 -12.72 -23.92 17.69
CA TRP A 258 -13.54 -25.04 17.22
C TRP A 258 -12.87 -25.98 16.24
N PRO A 259 -12.22 -25.53 15.15
CA PRO A 259 -11.57 -26.44 14.20
C PRO A 259 -10.57 -27.38 14.87
N PHE A 260 -9.76 -26.84 15.78
CA PHE A 260 -8.82 -27.61 16.58
C PHE A 260 -9.55 -28.64 17.45
N THR A 261 -10.56 -28.23 18.22
CA THR A 261 -11.33 -29.13 19.10
C THR A 261 -12.06 -30.24 18.33
N ILE A 262 -12.65 -29.89 17.18
CA ILE A 262 -13.35 -30.83 16.30
C ILE A 262 -12.37 -31.88 15.78
N LEU A 263 -11.19 -31.45 15.33
CA LEU A 263 -10.15 -32.35 14.84
C LEU A 263 -9.63 -33.25 15.96
N THR A 264 -9.18 -32.71 17.09
CA THR A 264 -8.59 -33.49 18.17
C THR A 264 -9.54 -34.54 18.73
N ASN A 265 -10.84 -34.25 18.78
CA ASN A 265 -11.85 -35.21 19.23
C ASN A 265 -12.09 -36.35 18.23
N SER A 266 -11.76 -36.15 16.96
CA SER A 266 -11.89 -37.18 15.91
C SER A 266 -10.68 -38.13 15.83
N LEU A 267 -9.55 -37.75 16.42
CA LEU A 267 -8.31 -38.53 16.40
C LEU A 267 -8.33 -39.63 17.46
N LYS A 268 -8.00 -40.88 17.07
CA LYS A 268 -7.75 -42.01 17.97
C LYS A 268 -6.37 -42.61 17.67
N GLY A 269 -5.52 -42.83 18.69
CA GLY A 269 -4.28 -43.63 18.56
C GLY A 269 -2.96 -42.87 18.25
N GLY A 270 -1.94 -43.60 17.80
CA GLY A 270 -0.50 -43.29 17.92
C GLY A 270 0.14 -42.31 16.93
N HIS A 271 -0.62 -41.48 16.21
CA HIS A 271 -0.07 -40.51 15.24
C HIS A 271 -0.67 -39.09 15.38
N ILE A 272 -1.12 -38.72 16.59
CA ILE A 272 -1.72 -37.41 16.87
C ILE A 272 -0.82 -36.25 16.39
N GLY A 273 0.50 -36.35 16.59
CA GLY A 273 1.44 -35.32 16.16
C GLY A 273 1.45 -35.08 14.65
N ALA A 274 1.37 -36.13 13.83
CA ALA A 274 1.34 -35.99 12.37
C ALA A 274 0.04 -35.32 11.88
N TYR A 275 -1.10 -35.69 12.46
CA TYR A 275 -2.40 -35.09 12.11
C TYR A 275 -2.50 -33.62 12.56
N LEU A 276 -1.93 -33.26 13.72
CA LEU A 276 -1.85 -31.87 14.16
C LEU A 276 -0.90 -31.05 13.27
N GLY A 277 0.19 -31.64 12.80
CA GLY A 277 1.07 -31.01 11.80
C GLY A 277 0.33 -30.70 10.49
N LEU A 278 -0.43 -31.66 9.95
CA LEU A 278 -1.24 -31.47 8.75
C LEU A 278 -2.33 -30.40 8.92
N PHE A 279 -2.92 -30.28 10.12
CA PHE A 279 -3.87 -29.24 10.43
C PHE A 279 -3.26 -27.84 10.32
N ASN A 280 -2.05 -27.64 10.83
CA ASN A 280 -1.36 -26.35 10.69
C ASN A 280 -1.08 -26.01 9.21
N CYS A 281 -0.76 -27.00 8.37
CA CYS A 281 -0.62 -26.77 6.93
C CYS A 281 -1.92 -26.24 6.30
N SER A 282 -3.09 -26.67 6.77
CA SER A 282 -4.39 -26.16 6.30
C SER A 282 -4.66 -24.70 6.69
N ILE A 283 -3.92 -24.15 7.65
CA ILE A 283 -3.97 -22.73 8.05
C ILE A 283 -2.92 -21.93 7.25
N CYS A 284 -1.69 -22.42 7.18
CA CYS A 284 -0.58 -21.71 6.56
C CYS A 284 -0.70 -21.62 5.02
N ILE A 285 -1.15 -22.68 4.34
CA ILE A 285 -1.23 -22.68 2.88
C ILE A 285 -2.20 -21.59 2.37
N PRO A 286 -3.44 -21.49 2.87
CA PRO A 286 -4.33 -20.39 2.50
C PRO A 286 -3.78 -19.00 2.85
N GLN A 287 -3.00 -18.87 3.93
CA GLN A 287 -2.35 -17.59 4.27
C GLN A 287 -1.30 -17.17 3.23
N ILE A 288 -0.49 -18.12 2.74
CA ILE A 288 0.47 -17.88 1.66
C ILE A 288 -0.27 -17.50 0.37
N ILE A 289 -1.31 -18.26 0.01
CA ILE A 289 -2.14 -17.97 -1.17
C ILE A 289 -2.75 -16.57 -1.07
N GLY A 290 -3.29 -16.20 0.10
CA GLY A 290 -3.85 -14.87 0.33
C GLY A 290 -2.81 -13.75 0.24
N ALA A 291 -1.58 -13.98 0.71
CA ALA A 291 -0.49 -13.01 0.61
C ALA A 291 -0.06 -12.79 -0.85
N LEU A 292 0.01 -13.85 -1.65
CA LEU A 292 0.41 -13.78 -3.06
C LEU A 292 -0.69 -13.24 -3.97
N LEU A 293 -1.96 -13.61 -3.73
CA LEU A 293 -3.08 -13.23 -4.59
C LEU A 293 -3.75 -11.91 -4.17
N GLY A 294 -3.48 -11.40 -2.96
CA GLY A 294 -4.11 -10.18 -2.46
C GLY A 294 -3.91 -8.96 -3.37
N GLY A 295 -2.65 -8.68 -3.75
CA GLY A 295 -2.33 -7.57 -4.66
C GLY A 295 -2.99 -7.72 -6.05
N PRO A 296 -2.80 -8.86 -6.74
CA PRO A 296 -3.47 -9.12 -8.02
C PRO A 296 -4.99 -8.99 -7.96
N ILE A 297 -5.64 -9.56 -6.93
CA ILE A 297 -7.09 -9.45 -6.77
C ILE A 297 -7.49 -7.98 -6.57
N LEU A 298 -6.74 -7.17 -5.81
CA LEU A 298 -7.04 -5.76 -5.62
C LEU A 298 -6.94 -4.98 -6.94
N SER A 299 -5.91 -5.28 -7.73
CA SER A 299 -5.69 -4.61 -9.01
C SER A 299 -6.80 -4.89 -10.03
N LEU A 300 -7.53 -6.01 -9.92
CA LEU A 300 -8.70 -6.28 -10.77
C LEU A 300 -9.87 -5.34 -10.51
N PHE A 301 -9.92 -4.71 -9.33
CA PHE A 301 -10.98 -3.75 -8.97
C PHE A 301 -10.50 -2.31 -8.97
N GLY A 302 -9.21 -2.04 -9.19
CA GLY A 302 -8.67 -0.69 -9.27
C GLY A 302 -8.97 -0.04 -10.61
N ASN A 303 -9.28 1.25 -10.59
CA ASN A 303 -9.35 2.07 -11.80
C ASN A 303 -8.08 2.94 -11.91
N PRO A 304 -7.60 3.23 -13.13
CA PRO A 304 -6.53 4.21 -13.32
C PRO A 304 -6.92 5.58 -12.76
N GLY A 305 -6.00 6.22 -12.03
CA GLY A 305 -6.21 7.55 -11.44
C GLY A 305 -7.08 7.57 -10.17
N GLU A 306 -7.42 6.42 -9.60
CA GLU A 306 -8.14 6.33 -8.33
C GLU A 306 -7.36 5.46 -7.33
N VAL A 307 -7.49 5.78 -6.04
CA VAL A 307 -6.92 4.94 -4.98
C VAL A 307 -7.61 3.57 -5.02
N ALA A 308 -6.79 2.50 -5.00
CA ALA A 308 -7.30 1.14 -5.09
C ALA A 308 -8.35 0.85 -3.99
N PRO A 309 -9.51 0.24 -4.33
CA PRO A 309 -10.65 0.10 -3.43
C PRO A 309 -10.44 -1.00 -2.37
N GLN A 310 -9.70 -0.67 -1.31
CA GLN A 310 -9.30 -1.63 -0.28
C GLN A 310 -10.49 -2.25 0.48
N TYR A 311 -11.63 -1.55 0.54
CA TYR A 311 -12.85 -2.03 1.18
C TYR A 311 -13.41 -3.31 0.53
N ILE A 312 -13.15 -3.51 -0.76
CA ILE A 312 -13.59 -4.72 -1.49
C ILE A 312 -12.92 -5.96 -0.89
N MET A 313 -11.68 -5.87 -0.42
CA MET A 313 -11.00 -6.98 0.25
C MET A 313 -11.67 -7.36 1.57
N MET A 314 -12.25 -6.39 2.27
CA MET A 314 -13.03 -6.67 3.47
C MET A 314 -14.35 -7.38 3.12
N ILE A 315 -15.01 -6.96 2.05
CA ILE A 315 -16.22 -7.63 1.56
C ILE A 315 -15.90 -9.06 1.11
N ILE A 316 -14.81 -9.28 0.36
CA ILE A 316 -14.35 -10.60 -0.06
C ILE A 316 -14.09 -11.49 1.16
N ALA A 317 -13.41 -10.97 2.18
CA ALA A 317 -13.19 -11.70 3.43
C ALA A 317 -14.53 -12.08 4.11
N GLY A 318 -15.50 -11.17 4.14
CA GLY A 318 -16.82 -11.44 4.67
C GLY A 318 -17.58 -12.52 3.88
N VAL A 319 -17.57 -12.45 2.55
CA VAL A 319 -18.15 -13.48 1.68
C VAL A 319 -17.47 -14.84 1.88
N ALA A 320 -16.14 -14.87 2.01
CA ALA A 320 -15.40 -16.09 2.29
C ALA A 320 -15.80 -16.71 3.65
N LEU A 321 -16.07 -15.89 4.67
CA LEU A 321 -16.60 -16.38 5.95
C LEU A 321 -18.02 -16.93 5.85
N ILE A 322 -18.89 -16.36 5.01
CA ILE A 322 -20.23 -16.90 4.73
C ILE A 322 -20.11 -18.29 4.07
N ILE A 323 -19.23 -18.41 3.07
CA ILE A 323 -18.93 -19.70 2.43
C ILE A 323 -18.38 -20.69 3.47
N GLY A 324 -17.46 -20.24 4.33
CA GLY A 324 -16.94 -21.03 5.45
C GLY A 324 -18.04 -21.52 6.38
N ALA A 325 -18.98 -20.66 6.76
CA ALA A 325 -20.12 -21.01 7.60
C ALA A 325 -21.02 -22.07 6.94
N ALA A 326 -21.26 -21.97 5.62
CA ALA A 326 -21.97 -23.01 4.88
C ALA A 326 -21.19 -24.33 4.87
N CYS A 327 -19.86 -24.29 4.70
CA CYS A 327 -19.00 -25.47 4.72
C CYS A 327 -18.99 -26.20 6.07
N VAL A 328 -19.17 -25.49 7.19
CA VAL A 328 -19.28 -26.10 8.53
C VAL A 328 -20.43 -27.10 8.60
N GLY A 329 -21.50 -26.89 7.81
CA GLY A 329 -22.62 -27.83 7.71
C GLY A 329 -22.23 -29.22 7.21
N PHE A 330 -21.15 -29.35 6.43
CA PHE A 330 -20.66 -30.63 5.92
C PHE A 330 -19.78 -31.40 6.91
N ILE A 331 -19.33 -30.77 8.00
CA ILE A 331 -18.50 -31.43 9.00
C ILE A 331 -19.31 -32.56 9.63
N ARG A 332 -18.75 -33.76 9.70
CA ARG A 332 -19.32 -34.89 10.46
C ARG A 332 -18.60 -34.94 11.80
N GLU A 333 -19.35 -34.73 12.89
CA GLU A 333 -18.80 -34.85 14.25
C GLU A 333 -19.22 -36.21 14.77
N THR A 334 -18.25 -37.02 15.16
CA THR A 334 -18.50 -38.22 15.94
C THR A 334 -18.84 -37.74 17.35
N SER A 335 -20.12 -37.78 17.72
CA SER A 335 -20.51 -37.53 19.12
C SER A 335 -19.87 -38.63 19.96
N SER A 336 -18.84 -38.31 20.74
CA SER A 336 -18.49 -39.20 21.84
C SER A 336 -19.63 -39.02 22.85
N GLU A 337 -20.55 -39.99 22.88
CA GLU A 337 -21.49 -40.11 23.99
C GLU A 337 -20.70 -40.04 25.30
N LYS A 338 -21.20 -39.20 26.22
CA LYS A 338 -20.75 -39.16 27.61
C LYS A 338 -21.11 -40.46 28.30
#